data_AF-A0A7X6FG28-F1
#
_entry.id   AF-A0A7X6FG28-F1
#
_cell.length_a   1.000
_cell.length_b   1.000
_cell.length_c   1.000
_cell.angle_alpha   90.00
_cell.angle_beta   90.00
_cell.angle_gamma   90.00
#
_symmetry.space_group_name_H-M   'P 1'
#
loop_
_entity.id
_entity.type
_entity.pdbx_description
1 polymer ?
#
loop_
_entity_poly.entity_id
_entity_poly.type
_entity_poly.pdbx_seq_one_letter_code
_entity_poly.pdbx_strand_id
1 'polypeptide(L)'
;MPHPLTVFGGVRFRATIPAALTSEGALLHHLGVSVAELKKIWWFRHRMYSDFEIAKPSGKSRVINAPDDRLKMLQRYIANLLDQIYKPRNPVHGFVLDRSVRTNASSHLRSKFVINLDIENFFGSISENRVIGLLKALGVDEGAAEIVARICCNKGHLPQGAPSSPVLSNMICFRLDKDLQQIAKKVHCIYTRYADDITFSSYQPLSSPFEAAVPPAGNFDFDMLVPHLKQSFLNNGFKVNASKVHYADRNSRRIVTGLKINEGLNVDRRFIRDIRSALFSVEKDGLAVAQQKYAEKYGGTSSIDLYLKGKISWIGSVKGRSDPVFRGLASRFNLLFSSNRIKLLATQAEIRERAVWVLEHWEGNGAQGSAFFLEDVGLVTAWHCVAEAANKGEIDVYHPTKRSNVFKVKVVSYCAVRDLAILEHSIPGNEFYELQASTRVAGIGDSVAAIGYPSYGPGDGINVRSGQVSALPVKSAVQLVEVTQKLSQGMSGGPVLDDEDKVAGVIHKGGPHEARDFAVGIKALTDLAAGK
;
A
#
# COMPACT_ATOMS: atom_id res chain seq x y z
N MET A 1 25.06 32.64 13.42
CA MET A 1 24.22 31.54 13.93
C MET A 1 22.82 32.09 14.17
N PRO A 2 21.73 31.42 13.75
CA PRO A 2 20.39 31.88 14.09
C PRO A 2 20.17 31.80 15.61
N HIS A 3 19.51 32.81 16.18
CA HIS A 3 19.22 32.92 17.62
C HIS A 3 18.37 31.72 18.10
N PRO A 4 18.62 31.13 19.29
CA PRO A 4 17.89 29.96 19.81
C PRO A 4 16.35 30.11 19.80
N LEU A 5 15.86 31.34 19.90
CA LEU A 5 14.42 31.69 19.88
C LEU A 5 13.77 31.66 18.48
N THR A 6 14.52 31.42 17.41
CA THR A 6 13.98 31.45 16.04
C THR A 6 13.63 30.07 15.46
N VAL A 7 13.86 28.97 16.18
CA VAL A 7 13.54 27.62 15.68
C VAL A 7 12.04 27.43 15.39
N PHE A 8 11.15 28.12 16.15
CA PHE A 8 9.69 28.00 16.00
C PHE A 8 8.95 29.28 15.59
N GLY A 9 9.67 30.36 15.24
CA GLY A 9 9.05 31.60 14.74
C GLY A 9 8.12 32.30 15.75
N GLY A 10 8.57 32.50 16.99
CA GLY A 10 7.86 33.30 18.00
C GLY A 10 6.69 32.62 18.71
N VAL A 11 6.29 31.41 18.29
CA VAL A 11 5.25 30.62 18.97
C VAL A 11 5.91 29.70 20.01
N ARG A 12 5.61 29.89 21.31
CA ARG A 12 5.97 28.91 22.35
C ARG A 12 5.23 27.61 22.06
N PHE A 13 5.95 26.60 21.58
CA PHE A 13 5.40 25.28 21.37
C PHE A 13 5.02 24.70 22.75
N ARG A 14 3.72 24.56 23.04
CA ARG A 14 3.25 23.84 24.24
C ARG A 14 3.33 22.34 23.97
N ALA A 15 4.54 21.80 23.85
CA ALA A 15 4.73 20.36 23.97
C ALA A 15 4.86 20.02 25.45
N THR A 16 4.15 19.00 25.92
CA THR A 16 4.37 18.45 27.25
C THR A 16 5.73 17.77 27.24
N ILE A 17 6.69 18.33 27.98
CA ILE A 17 8.03 17.75 28.10
C ILE A 17 7.95 16.53 29.02
N PRO A 18 8.41 15.34 28.60
CA PRO A 18 8.50 14.16 29.45
C PRO A 18 9.28 14.47 30.72
N ALA A 19 8.86 13.92 31.87
CA ALA A 19 9.52 14.16 33.16
C ALA A 19 11.02 13.79 33.15
N ALA A 20 11.44 12.84 32.32
CA ALA A 20 12.84 12.49 32.15
C ALA A 20 13.70 13.61 31.53
N LEU A 21 13.10 14.61 30.88
CA LEU A 21 13.80 15.70 30.17
C LEU A 21 13.73 17.04 30.91
N THR A 22 13.25 17.06 32.16
CA THR A 22 13.14 18.28 32.97
C THR A 22 14.37 18.60 33.80
N SER A 23 15.33 17.67 33.91
CA SER A 23 16.64 17.90 34.54
C SER A 23 17.65 16.83 34.13
N GLU A 24 18.95 17.13 34.29
CA GLU A 24 20.04 16.14 34.15
C GLU A 24 19.81 14.89 35.01
N GLY A 25 19.46 15.06 36.29
CA GLY A 25 19.26 13.94 37.21
C GLY A 25 18.10 13.03 36.80
N ALA A 26 16.98 13.60 36.34
CA ALA A 26 15.84 12.83 35.86
C ALA A 26 16.18 12.02 34.60
N LEU A 27 16.96 12.62 33.68
CA LEU A 27 17.40 11.95 32.46
C LEU A 27 18.32 10.77 32.77
N LEU A 28 19.34 11.00 33.60
CA LEU A 28 20.31 9.96 33.97
C LEU A 28 19.65 8.79 34.70
N HIS A 29 18.71 9.09 35.60
CA HIS A 29 17.91 8.06 36.27
C HIS A 29 17.08 7.25 35.25
N HIS A 30 16.39 7.92 34.32
CA HIS A 30 15.59 7.24 33.30
C HIS A 30 16.45 6.36 32.37
N LEU A 31 17.64 6.83 32.00
CA LEU A 31 18.57 6.08 31.14
C LEU A 31 19.31 4.96 31.87
N GLY A 32 19.26 4.94 33.22
CA GLY A 32 20.08 4.04 34.03
C GLY A 32 21.57 4.25 33.78
N VAL A 33 22.00 5.52 33.72
CA VAL A 33 23.39 5.92 33.47
C VAL A 33 23.92 6.68 34.68
N SER A 34 25.04 6.23 35.23
CA SER A 34 25.73 6.97 36.31
C SER A 34 26.52 8.16 35.76
N VAL A 35 26.82 9.14 36.60
CA VAL A 35 27.70 10.28 36.22
C VAL A 35 29.09 9.81 35.77
N ALA A 36 29.60 8.72 36.36
CA ALA A 36 30.88 8.12 35.96
C ALA A 36 30.81 7.50 34.55
N GLU A 37 29.71 6.82 34.24
CA GLU A 37 29.46 6.26 32.90
C GLU A 37 29.28 7.38 31.87
N LEU A 38 28.52 8.44 32.19
CA LEU A 38 28.35 9.61 31.33
C LEU A 38 29.72 10.23 30.97
N LYS A 39 30.61 10.39 31.96
CA LYS A 39 31.99 10.86 31.72
C LYS A 39 32.75 9.93 30.78
N LYS A 40 32.62 8.61 30.91
CA LYS A 40 33.24 7.65 29.98
C LYS A 40 32.69 7.84 28.56
N ILE A 41 31.37 7.96 28.40
CA ILE A 41 30.75 8.25 27.10
C ILE A 41 31.31 9.55 26.52
N TRP A 42 31.45 10.60 27.32
CA TRP A 42 32.02 11.88 26.86
C TRP A 42 33.42 11.76 26.27
N TRP A 43 34.33 11.08 26.96
CA TRP A 43 35.71 10.94 26.51
C TRP A 43 35.88 9.92 25.40
N PHE A 44 35.10 8.84 25.42
CA PHE A 44 35.33 7.67 24.57
C PHE A 44 34.25 7.42 23.51
N ARG A 45 33.22 8.28 23.36
CA ARG A 45 32.12 8.08 22.39
C ARG A 45 32.57 7.71 20.99
N HIS A 46 33.65 8.30 20.49
CA HIS A 46 34.16 8.00 19.14
C HIS A 46 34.59 6.54 18.96
N ARG A 47 35.02 5.87 20.04
CA ARG A 47 35.38 4.44 20.07
C ARG A 47 34.17 3.53 20.26
N MET A 48 33.03 4.10 20.65
CA MET A 48 31.74 3.41 20.80
C MET A 48 30.97 3.36 19.46
N TYR A 49 31.61 3.78 18.36
CA TYR A 49 31.10 3.62 17.00
C TYR A 49 32.06 2.77 16.18
N SER A 50 31.49 1.92 15.33
CA SER A 50 32.20 1.23 14.25
C SER A 50 31.88 1.88 12.92
N ASP A 51 32.93 2.29 12.20
CA ASP A 51 32.83 2.91 10.89
C ASP A 51 32.98 1.83 9.81
N PHE A 52 32.04 1.74 8.89
CA PHE A 52 32.13 0.83 7.73
C PHE A 52 31.45 1.43 6.50
N GLU A 53 31.86 0.98 5.32
CA GLU A 53 31.36 1.50 4.05
C GLU A 53 30.30 0.58 3.44
N ILE A 54 29.24 1.20 2.91
CA ILE A 54 28.24 0.53 2.07
C ILE A 54 28.27 1.18 0.68
N ALA A 55 28.29 0.35 -0.38
CA ALA A 55 28.24 0.85 -1.75
C ALA A 55 26.89 1.54 -2.04
N LYS A 56 26.92 2.75 -2.60
CA LYS A 56 25.74 3.39 -3.21
C LYS A 56 25.50 2.79 -4.59
N PRO A 57 24.25 2.86 -5.10
CA PRO A 57 23.94 2.53 -6.49
C PRO A 57 24.74 3.33 -7.52
N SER A 58 25.25 4.50 -7.13
CA SER A 58 26.09 5.36 -7.97
C SER A 58 27.59 4.98 -7.98
N GLY A 59 27.99 3.89 -7.31
CA GLY A 59 29.39 3.46 -7.18
C GLY A 59 30.21 4.20 -6.11
N LYS A 60 29.68 5.26 -5.50
CA LYS A 60 30.30 5.95 -4.35
C LYS A 60 30.02 5.20 -3.05
N SER A 61 30.88 5.27 -2.05
CA SER A 61 30.61 4.69 -0.73
C SER A 61 29.76 5.61 0.17
N ARG A 62 29.04 4.99 1.10
CA ARG A 62 28.38 5.65 2.25
C ARG A 62 29.03 5.11 3.51
N VAL A 63 29.69 5.98 4.26
CA VAL A 63 30.19 5.64 5.59
C VAL A 63 29.00 5.56 6.54
N ILE A 64 28.86 4.43 7.21
CA ILE A 64 27.92 4.19 8.30
C ILE A 64 28.71 4.23 9.60
N ASN A 65 28.20 4.95 10.59
CA ASN A 65 28.73 4.98 11.95
C ASN A 65 27.74 4.23 12.83
N ALA A 66 27.97 2.94 13.04
CA ALA A 66 27.09 2.12 13.88
C ALA A 66 27.52 2.21 15.35
N PRO A 67 26.63 2.62 16.26
CA PRO A 67 26.92 2.61 17.69
C PRO A 67 27.01 1.18 18.22
N ASP A 68 27.81 0.98 19.27
CA ASP A 68 27.81 -0.26 20.07
C ASP A 68 26.45 -0.50 20.74
N ASP A 69 26.26 -1.70 21.30
CA ASP A 69 24.97 -2.11 21.84
C ASP A 69 24.50 -1.24 23.02
N ARG A 70 25.42 -0.78 23.88
CA ARG A 70 25.08 0.07 25.03
C ARG A 70 24.62 1.44 24.53
N LEU A 71 25.37 2.06 23.64
CA LEU A 71 25.03 3.37 23.09
C LEU A 71 23.75 3.31 22.24
N LYS A 72 23.56 2.23 21.46
CA LYS A 72 22.34 1.96 20.72
C LYS A 72 21.12 1.84 21.62
N MET A 73 21.24 1.18 22.77
CA MET A 73 20.17 1.09 23.77
C MET A 73 19.82 2.47 24.33
N LEU A 74 20.82 3.25 24.78
CA LEU A 74 20.60 4.61 25.29
C LEU A 74 19.92 5.51 24.25
N GLN A 75 20.38 5.46 23.00
CA GLN A 75 19.80 6.23 21.91
C GLN A 75 18.36 5.82 21.57
N ARG A 76 17.98 4.55 21.78
CA ARG A 76 16.57 4.11 21.63
C ARG A 76 15.69 4.68 22.74
N TYR A 77 16.15 4.68 23.99
CA TYR A 77 15.40 5.31 25.08
C TYR A 77 15.21 6.80 24.84
N ILE A 78 16.27 7.50 24.41
CA ILE A 78 16.17 8.90 24.01
C ILE A 78 15.20 9.07 22.84
N ALA A 79 15.29 8.26 21.79
CA ALA A 79 14.37 8.34 20.65
C ALA A 79 12.89 8.23 21.08
N ASN A 80 12.58 7.29 21.97
CA ASN A 80 11.23 7.12 22.52
C ASN A 80 10.74 8.33 23.32
N LEU A 81 11.64 9.03 24.05
CA LEU A 81 11.29 10.29 24.72
C LEU A 81 11.04 11.41 23.71
N LEU A 82 11.86 11.49 22.66
CA LEU A 82 11.72 12.49 21.60
C LEU A 82 10.46 12.30 20.76
N ASP A 83 10.06 11.05 20.48
CA ASP A 83 8.83 10.73 19.75
C ASP A 83 7.56 11.16 20.52
N GLN A 84 7.60 11.22 21.86
CA GLN A 84 6.49 11.77 22.66
C GLN A 84 6.33 13.29 22.47
N ILE A 85 7.44 13.99 22.18
CA ILE A 85 7.45 15.43 21.94
C ILE A 85 7.12 15.73 20.48
N TYR A 86 7.69 14.95 19.56
CA TYR A 86 7.67 15.24 18.13
C TYR A 86 6.36 14.81 17.47
N LYS A 87 5.65 15.78 16.89
CA LYS A 87 4.50 15.53 16.02
C LYS A 87 4.90 15.81 14.56
N PRO A 88 5.05 14.77 13.71
CA PRO A 88 5.45 14.97 12.33
C PRO A 88 4.40 15.74 11.55
N ARG A 89 4.85 16.69 10.71
CA ARG A 89 3.95 17.40 9.78
C ARG A 89 3.46 16.44 8.70
N ASN A 90 2.26 16.70 8.14
CA ASN A 90 1.67 15.90 7.06
C ASN A 90 2.63 15.61 5.87
N PRO A 91 3.43 16.56 5.33
CA PRO A 91 4.34 16.29 4.21
C PRO A 91 5.56 15.40 4.53
N VAL A 92 5.82 15.04 5.80
CA VAL A 92 7.06 14.34 6.19
C VAL A 92 6.88 12.82 6.19
N HIS A 93 7.42 12.10 5.22
CA HIS A 93 7.25 10.64 5.12
C HIS A 93 8.44 9.82 5.62
N GLY A 94 9.64 10.41 5.64
CA GLY A 94 10.85 9.69 6.06
C GLY A 94 10.90 9.52 7.57
N PHE A 95 11.21 8.30 8.05
CA PHE A 95 11.34 7.96 9.47
C PHE A 95 10.09 8.23 10.32
N VAL A 96 8.91 8.17 9.71
CA VAL A 96 7.63 8.33 10.41
C VAL A 96 6.88 7.00 10.39
N LEU A 97 6.34 6.60 11.54
CA LEU A 97 5.52 5.39 11.66
C LEU A 97 4.36 5.42 10.65
N ASP A 98 4.04 4.27 10.06
CA ASP A 98 3.02 4.10 9.02
C ASP A 98 3.22 4.92 7.73
N ARG A 99 4.38 5.57 7.57
CA ARG A 99 4.81 6.21 6.33
C ARG A 99 5.95 5.43 5.70
N SER A 100 5.99 5.49 4.37
CA SER A 100 6.93 4.76 3.55
C SER A 100 7.18 5.49 2.23
N VAL A 101 8.20 5.02 1.50
CA VAL A 101 8.46 5.38 0.10
C VAL A 101 7.18 5.32 -0.75
N ARG A 102 6.33 4.31 -0.52
CA ARG A 102 5.04 4.18 -1.21
C ARG A 102 4.08 5.32 -0.85
N THR A 103 3.89 5.61 0.44
CA THR A 103 3.00 6.70 0.86
C THR A 103 3.49 8.05 0.33
N ASN A 104 4.81 8.25 0.27
CA ASN A 104 5.41 9.46 -0.27
C ASN A 104 5.10 9.61 -1.76
N ALA A 105 5.41 8.58 -2.56
CA ALA A 105 5.13 8.58 -3.99
C ALA A 105 3.62 8.68 -4.30
N SER A 106 2.76 8.11 -3.45
CA SER A 106 1.30 8.17 -3.60
C SER A 106 0.78 9.61 -3.53
N SER A 107 1.37 10.45 -2.68
CA SER A 107 1.00 11.86 -2.55
C SER A 107 1.16 12.65 -3.85
N HIS A 108 2.00 12.18 -4.77
CA HIS A 108 2.28 12.85 -6.05
C HIS A 108 1.67 12.14 -7.25
N LEU A 109 0.90 11.06 -7.05
CA LEU A 109 0.37 10.23 -8.14
C LEU A 109 -0.40 11.08 -9.17
N ARG A 110 -0.21 10.79 -10.46
CA ARG A 110 -0.80 11.52 -11.61
C ARG A 110 -0.37 12.98 -11.77
N SER A 111 0.55 13.50 -10.94
CA SER A 111 1.17 14.80 -11.20
C SER A 111 1.90 14.78 -12.54
N LYS A 112 1.76 15.86 -13.31
CA LYS A 112 2.37 16.01 -14.64
C LYS A 112 3.75 16.65 -14.58
N PHE A 113 4.06 17.35 -13.50
CA PHE A 113 5.32 18.06 -13.32
C PHE A 113 5.88 17.77 -11.93
N VAL A 114 7.19 17.53 -11.83
CA VAL A 114 7.88 17.15 -10.59
C VAL A 114 9.22 17.87 -10.52
N ILE A 115 9.55 18.40 -9.34
CA ILE A 115 10.89 18.86 -8.97
C ILE A 115 11.36 17.98 -7.81
N ASN A 116 12.50 17.31 -7.96
CA ASN A 116 13.16 16.57 -6.89
C ASN A 116 14.42 17.34 -6.46
N LEU A 117 14.58 17.48 -5.15
CA LEU A 117 15.73 18.09 -4.49
C LEU A 117 16.28 17.12 -3.44
N ASP A 118 17.57 17.18 -3.15
CA ASP A 118 18.25 16.32 -2.18
C ASP A 118 19.14 17.18 -1.28
N ILE A 119 19.08 17.00 0.03
CA ILE A 119 19.96 17.73 0.96
C ILE A 119 21.35 17.09 0.99
N GLU A 120 22.39 17.91 0.76
CA GLU A 120 23.78 17.47 0.79
C GLU A 120 24.21 17.13 2.23
N ASN A 121 24.83 15.95 2.40
CA ASN A 121 25.35 15.46 3.69
C ASN A 121 24.33 15.60 4.85
N PHE A 122 23.09 15.20 4.63
CA PHE A 122 21.96 15.50 5.54
C PHE A 122 22.26 15.31 7.03
N PHE A 123 22.60 14.10 7.47
CA PHE A 123 22.93 13.85 8.89
C PHE A 123 24.20 14.59 9.34
N GLY A 124 25.26 14.59 8.53
CA GLY A 124 26.50 15.29 8.86
C GLY A 124 26.38 16.82 8.89
N SER A 125 25.35 17.39 8.26
CA SER A 125 25.06 18.83 8.31
C SER A 125 24.35 19.27 9.60
N ILE A 126 23.86 18.31 10.39
CA ILE A 126 23.16 18.57 11.66
C ILE A 126 24.19 18.43 12.78
N SER A 127 24.67 19.57 13.28
CA SER A 127 25.66 19.62 14.36
C SER A 127 25.04 19.39 15.73
N GLU A 128 25.88 18.98 16.68
CA GLU A 128 25.55 18.81 18.09
C GLU A 128 24.92 20.07 18.69
N ASN A 129 25.47 21.25 18.37
CA ASN A 129 24.92 22.53 18.83
C ASN A 129 23.51 22.81 18.30
N ARG A 130 23.18 22.36 17.08
CA ARG A 130 21.82 22.48 16.55
C ARG A 130 20.84 21.60 17.31
N VAL A 131 21.26 20.40 17.71
CA VAL A 131 20.46 19.49 18.54
C VAL A 131 20.20 20.13 19.91
N ILE A 132 21.24 20.63 20.58
CA ILE A 132 21.12 21.32 21.87
C ILE A 132 20.15 22.50 21.74
N GLY A 133 20.37 23.38 20.75
CA GLY A 133 19.54 24.56 20.52
C GLY A 133 18.06 24.22 20.25
N LEU A 134 17.79 23.16 19.48
CA LEU A 134 16.44 22.65 19.24
C LEU A 134 15.77 22.21 20.55
N LEU A 135 16.45 21.39 21.36
CA LEU A 135 15.88 20.85 22.60
C LEU A 135 15.60 21.97 23.61
N LYS A 136 16.55 22.91 23.78
CA LYS A 136 16.34 24.10 24.60
C LYS A 136 15.15 24.93 24.12
N ALA A 137 15.01 25.11 22.80
CA ALA A 137 13.89 25.86 22.23
C ALA A 137 12.52 25.17 22.43
N LEU A 138 12.51 23.85 22.62
CA LEU A 138 11.30 23.09 22.98
C LEU A 138 10.97 23.16 24.48
N GLY A 139 11.90 23.64 25.32
CA GLY A 139 11.74 23.70 26.77
C GLY A 139 12.34 22.51 27.53
N VAL A 140 13.19 21.70 26.88
CA VAL A 140 14.02 20.71 27.56
C VAL A 140 15.07 21.43 28.40
N ASP A 141 15.36 20.90 29.60
CA ASP A 141 16.41 21.41 30.47
C ASP A 141 17.76 21.49 29.76
N GLU A 142 18.58 22.49 30.10
CA GLU A 142 19.86 22.73 29.42
C GLU A 142 20.83 21.56 29.60
N GLY A 143 20.98 21.05 30.83
CA GLY A 143 21.85 19.90 31.10
C GLY A 143 21.34 18.63 30.42
N ALA A 144 20.02 18.39 30.47
CA ALA A 144 19.40 17.27 29.76
C ALA A 144 19.61 17.36 28.23
N ALA A 145 19.48 18.55 27.64
CA ALA A 145 19.70 18.78 26.21
C ALA A 145 21.14 18.49 25.79
N GLU A 146 22.12 18.90 26.59
CA GLU A 146 23.53 18.60 26.35
C GLU A 146 23.81 17.10 26.44
N ILE A 147 23.28 16.41 27.44
CA ILE A 147 23.45 14.96 27.60
C ILE A 147 22.85 14.22 26.40
N VAL A 148 21.63 14.57 25.98
CA VAL A 148 21.00 14.00 24.79
C VAL A 148 21.88 14.21 23.57
N ALA A 149 22.31 15.44 23.30
CA ALA A 149 23.14 15.74 22.14
C ALA A 149 24.47 14.97 22.16
N ARG A 150 25.11 14.86 23.32
CA ARG A 150 26.39 14.17 23.47
C ARG A 150 26.29 12.65 23.29
N ILE A 151 25.18 12.03 23.72
CA ILE A 151 24.89 10.60 23.51
C ILE A 151 24.52 10.34 22.04
N CYS A 152 23.76 11.25 21.42
CA CYS A 152 23.20 11.05 20.08
C CYS A 152 24.15 11.46 18.94
N CYS A 153 25.11 12.35 19.18
CA CYS A 153 26.05 12.82 18.17
C CYS A 153 27.41 12.10 18.24
N ASN A 154 28.03 11.92 17.08
CA ASN A 154 29.40 11.45 16.95
C ASN A 154 30.21 12.45 16.14
N LYS A 155 31.47 12.71 16.53
CA LYS A 155 32.35 13.68 15.85
C LYS A 155 31.68 15.05 15.60
N GLY A 156 30.80 15.49 16.52
CA GLY A 156 30.11 16.78 16.46
C GLY A 156 28.83 16.84 15.62
N HIS A 157 28.37 15.73 15.04
CA HIS A 157 27.21 15.69 14.15
C HIS A 157 26.34 14.46 14.38
N LEU A 158 25.13 14.42 13.79
CA LEU A 158 24.31 13.21 13.81
C LEU A 158 24.97 12.10 12.98
N PRO A 159 25.21 10.90 13.55
CA PRO A 159 25.79 9.77 12.84
C PRO A 159 24.74 9.05 11.97
N GLN A 160 25.19 8.51 10.84
CA GLN A 160 24.39 7.63 9.99
C GLN A 160 24.41 6.21 10.57
N GLY A 161 23.34 5.80 11.24
CA GLY A 161 23.23 4.46 11.86
C GLY A 161 22.77 4.46 13.32
N ALA A 162 22.74 5.61 13.98
CA ALA A 162 22.20 5.74 15.34
C ALA A 162 20.66 5.73 15.36
N PRO A 163 20.03 5.03 16.33
CA PRO A 163 18.58 4.99 16.49
C PRO A 163 17.90 6.35 16.71
N SER A 164 18.60 7.32 17.30
CA SER A 164 18.08 8.65 17.60
C SER A 164 18.19 9.65 16.44
N SER A 165 19.13 9.43 15.51
CA SER A 165 19.35 10.34 14.38
C SER A 165 18.09 10.57 13.52
N PRO A 166 17.27 9.54 13.20
CA PRO A 166 16.03 9.71 12.45
C PRO A 166 15.08 10.77 13.04
N VAL A 167 14.66 10.62 14.31
CA VAL A 167 13.72 11.54 14.96
C VAL A 167 14.33 12.94 15.11
N LEU A 168 15.59 13.04 15.54
CA LEU A 168 16.29 14.32 15.69
C LEU A 168 16.38 15.08 14.36
N SER A 169 16.72 14.38 13.27
CA SER A 169 16.79 15.00 11.94
C SER A 169 15.44 15.56 11.49
N ASN A 170 14.35 14.85 11.77
CA ASN A 170 12.99 15.29 11.47
C ASN A 170 12.54 16.48 12.33
N MET A 171 12.90 16.51 13.62
CA MET A 171 12.63 17.65 14.50
C MET A 171 13.40 18.90 14.03
N ILE A 172 14.65 18.74 13.62
CA ILE A 172 15.47 19.84 13.08
C ILE A 172 14.87 20.40 11.78
N CYS A 173 14.34 19.54 10.91
CA CYS A 173 13.69 19.96 9.67
C CYS A 173 12.32 20.60 9.87
N PHE A 174 11.76 20.65 11.08
CA PHE A 174 10.39 21.13 11.29
C PHE A 174 10.13 22.55 10.75
N ARG A 175 11.12 23.45 10.87
CA ARG A 175 11.03 24.81 10.32
C ARG A 175 11.21 24.83 8.81
N LEU A 176 12.15 24.06 8.26
CA LEU A 176 12.29 23.87 6.81
C LEU A 176 10.97 23.38 6.20
N ASP A 177 10.35 22.36 6.80
CA ASP A 177 9.07 21.81 6.34
C ASP A 177 7.96 22.86 6.35
N LYS A 178 7.93 23.73 7.38
CA LYS A 178 6.98 24.84 7.47
C LYS A 178 7.20 25.83 6.32
N ASP A 179 8.44 26.24 6.08
CA ASP A 179 8.79 27.22 5.06
C ASP A 179 8.47 26.67 3.65
N LEU A 180 8.88 25.43 3.36
CA LEU A 180 8.62 24.77 2.07
C LEU A 180 7.12 24.50 1.85
N GLN A 181 6.39 24.10 2.88
CA GLN A 181 4.93 23.91 2.80
C GLN A 181 4.20 25.23 2.51
N GLN A 182 4.66 26.35 3.08
CA GLN A 182 4.09 27.67 2.78
C GLN A 182 4.35 28.08 1.33
N ILE A 183 5.56 27.83 0.80
CA ILE A 183 5.89 28.07 -0.60
C ILE A 183 4.98 27.21 -1.49
N ALA A 184 4.89 25.90 -1.21
CA ALA A 184 4.07 24.97 -1.97
C ALA A 184 2.60 25.39 -2.04
N LYS A 185 2.04 25.85 -0.91
CA LYS A 185 0.67 26.37 -0.84
C LYS A 185 0.47 27.60 -1.72
N LYS A 186 1.43 28.54 -1.72
CA LYS A 186 1.36 29.78 -2.54
C LYS A 186 1.41 29.48 -4.04
N VAL A 187 2.18 28.48 -4.45
CA VAL A 187 2.35 28.10 -5.86
C VAL A 187 1.45 26.93 -6.28
N HIS A 188 0.47 26.56 -5.44
CA HIS A 188 -0.49 25.47 -5.69
C HIS A 188 0.17 24.13 -6.11
N CYS A 189 1.24 23.74 -5.43
CA CYS A 189 1.89 22.46 -5.64
C CYS A 189 1.88 21.59 -4.38
N ILE A 190 2.08 20.28 -4.59
CA ILE A 190 2.21 19.30 -3.52
C ILE A 190 3.68 19.26 -3.12
N TYR A 191 3.93 19.27 -1.81
CA TYR A 191 5.28 19.13 -1.24
C TYR A 191 5.31 17.93 -0.30
N THR A 192 6.37 17.14 -0.39
CA THR A 192 6.72 16.13 0.60
C THR A 192 8.24 16.06 0.84
N ARG A 193 8.61 15.47 1.97
CA ARG A 193 10.00 15.15 2.33
C ARG A 193 10.12 13.72 2.83
N TYR A 194 11.07 12.97 2.29
CA TYR A 194 11.50 11.66 2.76
C TYR A 194 12.98 11.72 3.16
N ALA A 195 13.23 11.96 4.45
CA ALA A 195 14.57 12.24 4.97
C ALA A 195 15.20 13.46 4.25
N ASP A 196 16.22 13.23 3.42
CA ASP A 196 16.95 14.21 2.61
C ASP A 196 16.31 14.47 1.24
N ASP A 197 15.48 13.54 0.73
CA ASP A 197 14.78 13.65 -0.56
C ASP A 197 13.53 14.53 -0.38
N ILE A 198 13.42 15.58 -1.19
CA ILE A 198 12.33 16.54 -1.21
C ILE A 198 11.69 16.51 -2.58
N THR A 199 10.37 16.44 -2.62
CA THR A 199 9.61 16.42 -3.88
C THR A 199 8.55 17.51 -3.87
N PHE A 200 8.54 18.30 -4.95
CA PHE A 200 7.43 19.15 -5.32
C PHE A 200 6.75 18.58 -6.56
N SER A 201 5.42 18.59 -6.63
CA SER A 201 4.72 18.20 -7.85
C SER A 201 3.46 19.01 -8.10
N SER A 202 3.05 19.08 -9.36
CA SER A 202 1.77 19.68 -9.74
C SER A 202 1.21 19.04 -10.99
N TYR A 203 -0.11 19.18 -11.15
CA TYR A 203 -0.78 18.87 -12.41
C TYR A 203 -0.57 20.00 -13.45
N GLN A 204 -0.41 21.24 -12.99
CA GLN A 204 -0.09 22.39 -13.82
C GLN A 204 1.43 22.59 -13.93
N PRO A 205 1.92 23.24 -15.00
CA PRO A 205 3.34 23.55 -15.13
C PRO A 205 3.89 24.28 -13.90
N LEU A 206 5.02 23.80 -13.37
CA LEU A 206 5.70 24.42 -12.22
C LEU A 206 6.55 25.61 -12.69
N SER A 207 5.94 26.67 -13.23
CA SER A 207 6.69 27.87 -13.64
C SER A 207 7.09 28.76 -12.47
N SER A 208 6.20 28.95 -11.50
CA SER A 208 6.40 29.84 -10.35
C SER A 208 7.61 29.52 -9.44
N PRO A 209 8.08 28.26 -9.32
CA PRO A 209 9.32 27.95 -8.60
C PRO A 209 10.62 28.34 -9.31
N PHE A 210 10.58 28.78 -10.57
CA PHE A 210 11.78 29.18 -11.33
C PHE A 210 11.85 30.71 -11.50
N GLU A 211 13.06 31.26 -11.50
CA GLU A 211 13.29 32.70 -11.73
C GLU A 211 13.03 33.11 -13.19
N ALA A 212 13.32 32.21 -14.12
CA ALA A 212 13.22 32.42 -15.56
C ALA A 212 12.39 31.30 -16.20
N ALA A 213 12.76 30.88 -17.42
CA ALA A 213 12.11 29.77 -18.10
C ALA A 213 12.32 28.45 -17.34
N VAL A 214 11.29 27.60 -17.37
CA VAL A 214 11.34 26.24 -16.84
C VAL A 214 12.41 25.44 -17.59
N PRO A 215 13.33 24.74 -16.91
CA PRO A 215 14.36 23.95 -17.58
C PRO A 215 13.77 22.78 -18.37
N PRO A 216 14.52 22.21 -19.33
CA PRO A 216 14.16 20.94 -19.93
C PRO A 216 14.13 19.82 -18.87
N ALA A 217 13.39 18.76 -19.13
CA ALA A 217 13.35 17.60 -18.23
C ALA A 217 14.75 16.98 -18.07
N GLY A 218 15.16 16.74 -16.82
CA GLY A 218 16.48 16.25 -16.46
C GLY A 218 17.07 16.99 -15.27
N ASN A 219 18.38 16.86 -15.09
CA ASN A 219 19.10 17.62 -14.09
C ASN A 219 19.19 19.10 -14.52
N PHE A 220 19.02 20.01 -13.55
CA PHE A 220 19.10 21.44 -13.80
C PHE A 220 19.88 22.15 -12.67
N ASP A 221 20.31 23.38 -12.93
CA ASP A 221 21.05 24.17 -11.95
C ASP A 221 20.13 24.66 -10.83
N PHE A 222 20.52 24.43 -9.57
CA PHE A 222 19.77 24.88 -8.40
C PHE A 222 19.53 26.39 -8.41
N ASP A 223 20.43 27.17 -9.00
CA ASP A 223 20.31 28.62 -9.05
C ASP A 223 19.14 29.11 -9.92
N MET A 224 18.59 28.27 -10.79
CA MET A 224 17.37 28.57 -11.56
C MET A 224 16.12 28.71 -10.69
N LEU A 225 16.14 28.21 -9.45
CA LEU A 225 15.01 28.32 -8.53
C LEU A 225 14.90 29.71 -7.93
N VAL A 226 13.68 30.13 -7.65
CA VAL A 226 13.38 31.43 -7.01
C VAL A 226 14.13 31.65 -5.68
N PRO A 227 14.55 32.89 -5.37
CA PRO A 227 15.39 33.18 -4.21
C PRO A 227 14.78 32.71 -2.88
N HIS A 228 13.47 32.89 -2.70
CA HIS A 228 12.80 32.50 -1.46
C HIS A 228 12.81 30.98 -1.22
N LEU A 229 12.79 30.17 -2.29
CA LEU A 229 12.95 28.72 -2.20
C LEU A 229 14.39 28.37 -1.83
N LYS A 230 15.39 28.96 -2.49
CA LYS A 230 16.81 28.76 -2.17
C LYS A 230 17.14 29.14 -0.71
N GLN A 231 16.66 30.31 -0.28
CA GLN A 231 16.89 30.84 1.06
C GLN A 231 16.22 30.01 2.16
N SER A 232 15.12 29.31 1.87
CA SER A 232 14.49 28.42 2.86
C SER A 232 15.43 27.30 3.31
N PHE A 233 16.29 26.76 2.44
CA PHE A 233 17.32 25.79 2.82
C PHE A 233 18.44 26.43 3.65
N LEU A 234 18.99 27.55 3.16
CA LEU A 234 20.10 28.25 3.80
C LEU A 234 19.73 28.75 5.21
N ASN A 235 18.56 29.35 5.36
CA ASN A 235 18.04 29.84 6.65
C ASN A 235 17.83 28.72 7.68
N ASN A 236 17.61 27.49 7.19
CA ASN A 236 17.48 26.29 8.01
C ASN A 236 18.79 25.50 8.10
N GLY A 237 19.93 26.07 7.67
CA GLY A 237 21.26 25.48 7.82
C GLY A 237 21.48 24.24 6.94
N PHE A 238 20.83 24.19 5.78
CA PHE A 238 20.97 23.10 4.82
C PHE A 238 21.45 23.62 3.46
N LYS A 239 22.18 22.76 2.75
CA LYS A 239 22.61 22.98 1.37
C LYS A 239 22.00 21.90 0.49
N VAL A 240 21.51 22.29 -0.69
CA VAL A 240 20.97 21.34 -1.67
C VAL A 240 22.09 20.77 -2.53
N ASN A 241 22.01 19.48 -2.82
CA ASN A 241 22.94 18.78 -3.69
C ASN A 241 22.66 19.12 -5.15
N ALA A 242 23.44 20.04 -5.73
CA ALA A 242 23.29 20.51 -7.11
C ALA A 242 23.25 19.37 -8.14
N SER A 243 23.98 18.27 -7.92
CA SER A 243 24.00 17.13 -8.86
C SER A 243 22.72 16.28 -8.86
N LYS A 244 21.82 16.52 -7.90
CA LYS A 244 20.59 15.77 -7.70
C LYS A 244 19.34 16.65 -7.78
N VAL A 245 19.49 17.85 -8.29
CA VAL A 245 18.36 18.73 -8.60
C VAL A 245 17.79 18.31 -9.94
N HIS A 246 16.56 17.82 -9.95
CA HIS A 246 15.96 17.19 -11.13
C HIS A 246 14.55 17.70 -11.39
N TYR A 247 14.24 17.98 -12.65
CA TYR A 247 12.91 18.37 -13.11
C TYR A 247 12.36 17.32 -14.08
N ALA A 248 11.09 16.96 -13.92
CA ALA A 248 10.38 16.09 -14.84
C ALA A 248 9.05 16.73 -15.24
N ASP A 249 8.73 16.63 -16.53
CA ASP A 249 7.51 17.13 -17.15
C ASP A 249 6.54 16.00 -17.52
N ARG A 250 5.49 16.35 -18.28
CA ARG A 250 4.42 15.42 -18.68
C ARG A 250 4.90 14.32 -19.62
N ASN A 251 5.96 14.57 -20.40
CA ASN A 251 6.47 13.67 -21.44
C ASN A 251 7.64 12.80 -20.96
N SER A 252 8.18 13.10 -19.78
CA SER A 252 9.31 12.40 -19.19
C SER A 252 8.89 11.43 -18.08
N ARG A 253 9.86 10.64 -17.64
CA ARG A 253 9.70 9.72 -16.51
C ARG A 253 9.68 10.54 -15.22
N ARG A 254 8.58 10.42 -14.45
CA ARG A 254 8.41 11.09 -13.15
C ARG A 254 8.68 10.09 -12.03
N ILE A 255 9.60 10.42 -11.14
CA ILE A 255 10.06 9.52 -10.06
C ILE A 255 9.93 10.25 -8.72
N VAL A 256 9.44 9.54 -7.71
CA VAL A 256 9.44 10.00 -6.32
C VAL A 256 10.00 8.89 -5.45
N THR A 257 11.08 9.15 -4.70
CA THR A 257 11.77 8.15 -3.87
C THR A 257 12.06 6.82 -4.59
N GLY A 258 12.41 6.89 -5.87
CA GLY A 258 12.72 5.72 -6.71
C GLY A 258 11.51 4.99 -7.32
N LEU A 259 10.27 5.40 -7.03
CA LEU A 259 9.06 4.87 -7.67
C LEU A 259 8.59 5.77 -8.81
N LYS A 260 8.20 5.17 -9.94
CA LYS A 260 7.52 5.87 -11.03
C LYS A 260 6.10 6.23 -10.62
N ILE A 261 5.63 7.41 -11.01
CA ILE A 261 4.30 7.93 -10.66
C ILE A 261 3.44 8.34 -11.87
N ASN A 262 3.88 8.02 -13.10
CA ASN A 262 3.28 8.54 -14.33
C ASN A 262 1.77 8.26 -14.48
N GLU A 263 1.35 7.03 -14.18
CA GLU A 263 -0.05 6.57 -14.26
C GLU A 263 -0.45 5.92 -12.93
N GLY A 264 0.29 4.88 -12.57
CA GLY A 264 0.25 4.19 -11.28
C GLY A 264 1.64 4.18 -10.63
N LEU A 265 1.70 3.71 -9.39
CA LEU A 265 2.98 3.43 -8.74
C LEU A 265 3.65 2.24 -9.41
N ASN A 266 4.90 2.41 -9.82
CA ASN A 266 5.62 1.35 -10.50
C ASN A 266 7.11 1.36 -10.16
N VAL A 267 7.72 0.18 -10.15
CA VAL A 267 9.17 0.03 -9.98
C VAL A 267 9.91 0.26 -11.30
N ASP A 268 11.23 0.43 -11.25
CA ASP A 268 12.05 0.45 -12.47
C ASP A 268 11.98 -0.91 -13.20
N ARG A 269 11.87 -0.89 -14.52
CA ARG A 269 11.87 -2.13 -15.34
C ARG A 269 13.13 -2.96 -15.12
N ARG A 270 14.26 -2.32 -14.80
CA ARG A 270 15.53 -2.98 -14.46
C ARG A 270 15.40 -3.81 -13.19
N PHE A 271 14.66 -3.33 -12.19
CA PHE A 271 14.41 -4.06 -10.95
C PHE A 271 13.67 -5.38 -11.21
N ILE A 272 12.62 -5.35 -12.06
CA ILE A 272 11.88 -6.56 -12.47
C ILE A 272 12.78 -7.49 -13.29
N ARG A 273 13.56 -6.94 -14.23
CA ARG A 273 14.49 -7.72 -15.07
C ARG A 273 15.53 -8.46 -14.24
N ASP A 274 16.08 -7.81 -13.22
CA ASP A 274 17.09 -8.43 -12.33
C ASP A 274 16.50 -9.61 -11.55
N ILE A 275 15.25 -9.50 -11.08
CA ILE A 275 14.53 -10.62 -10.42
C ILE A 275 14.28 -11.75 -11.40
N ARG A 276 13.80 -11.44 -12.61
CA ARG A 276 13.58 -12.46 -13.66
C ARG A 276 14.86 -13.19 -14.02
N SER A 277 15.98 -12.47 -14.11
CA SER A 277 17.29 -13.05 -14.39
C SER A 277 17.77 -13.97 -13.26
N ALA A 278 17.55 -13.59 -12.00
CA ALA A 278 17.91 -14.42 -10.86
C ALA A 278 17.03 -15.69 -10.76
N LEU A 279 15.71 -15.57 -10.95
CA LEU A 279 14.81 -16.72 -11.04
C LEU A 279 15.20 -17.66 -12.19
N PHE A 280 15.52 -17.09 -13.36
CA PHE A 280 15.97 -17.87 -14.51
C PHE A 280 17.28 -18.62 -14.25
N SER A 281 18.22 -18.03 -13.51
CA SER A 281 19.45 -18.74 -13.13
C SER A 281 19.15 -19.93 -12.21
N VAL A 282 18.20 -19.82 -11.30
CA VAL A 282 17.76 -20.95 -10.46
C VAL A 282 17.07 -22.03 -11.31
N GLU A 283 16.21 -21.63 -12.25
CA GLU A 283 15.51 -22.55 -13.17
C GLU A 283 16.48 -23.32 -14.08
N LYS A 284 17.49 -22.63 -14.62
CA LYS A 284 18.42 -23.20 -15.62
C LYS A 284 19.62 -23.90 -14.99
N ASP A 285 20.26 -23.26 -14.02
CA ASP A 285 21.56 -23.68 -13.48
C ASP A 285 21.41 -24.40 -12.12
N GLY A 286 20.21 -24.40 -11.54
CA GLY A 286 19.95 -24.93 -10.21
C GLY A 286 20.29 -23.98 -9.07
N LEU A 287 19.80 -24.31 -7.87
CA LEU A 287 19.88 -23.44 -6.69
C LEU A 287 21.32 -23.14 -6.24
N ALA A 288 22.19 -24.15 -6.20
CA ALA A 288 23.56 -23.99 -5.72
C ALA A 288 24.37 -23.00 -6.58
N VAL A 289 24.28 -23.13 -7.91
CA VAL A 289 24.98 -22.24 -8.86
C VAL A 289 24.42 -20.83 -8.81
N ALA A 290 23.09 -20.69 -8.76
CA ALA A 290 22.46 -19.38 -8.65
C ALA A 290 22.81 -18.66 -7.34
N GLN A 291 22.91 -19.41 -6.23
CA GLN A 291 23.35 -18.89 -4.93
C GLN A 291 24.80 -18.39 -4.98
N GLN A 292 25.70 -19.12 -5.62
CA GLN A 292 27.09 -18.70 -5.79
C GLN A 292 27.18 -17.39 -6.61
N LYS A 293 26.53 -17.34 -7.78
CA LYS A 293 26.47 -16.13 -8.63
C LYS A 293 25.90 -14.92 -7.86
N TYR A 294 24.91 -15.15 -7.02
CA TYR A 294 24.33 -14.13 -6.16
C TYR A 294 25.35 -13.61 -5.13
N ALA A 295 26.05 -14.51 -4.44
CA ALA A 295 27.04 -14.16 -3.43
C ALA A 295 28.21 -13.36 -4.03
N GLU A 296 28.72 -13.77 -5.20
CA GLU A 296 29.77 -13.07 -5.95
C GLU A 296 29.34 -11.66 -6.37
N LYS A 297 28.09 -11.49 -6.79
CA LYS A 297 27.59 -10.21 -7.31
C LYS A 297 27.26 -9.19 -6.23
N TYR A 298 26.61 -9.61 -5.14
CA TYR A 298 26.05 -8.68 -4.16
C TYR A 298 26.84 -8.61 -2.86
N GLY A 299 27.64 -9.63 -2.54
CA GLY A 299 28.24 -9.79 -1.22
C GLY A 299 27.18 -10.02 -0.14
N GLY A 300 27.43 -10.97 0.76
CA GLY A 300 26.57 -11.20 1.93
C GLY A 300 26.22 -12.66 2.17
N THR A 301 25.61 -12.90 3.32
CA THR A 301 25.28 -14.23 3.84
C THR A 301 23.82 -14.63 3.61
N SER A 302 22.99 -13.76 3.04
CA SER A 302 21.58 -14.07 2.79
C SER A 302 21.42 -15.04 1.64
N SER A 303 20.50 -15.98 1.79
CA SER A 303 20.13 -16.91 0.73
C SER A 303 19.32 -16.21 -0.38
N ILE A 304 19.47 -16.69 -1.62
CA ILE A 304 18.85 -16.13 -2.81
C ILE A 304 17.33 -16.17 -2.74
N ASP A 305 16.76 -17.17 -2.06
CA ASP A 305 15.32 -17.31 -1.86
C ASP A 305 14.76 -16.19 -0.97
N LEU A 306 15.41 -15.86 0.15
CA LEU A 306 15.02 -14.73 1.01
C LEU A 306 15.16 -13.39 0.28
N TYR A 307 16.24 -13.22 -0.48
CA TYR A 307 16.47 -12.05 -1.31
C TYR A 307 15.37 -11.86 -2.36
N LEU A 308 15.05 -12.91 -3.11
CA LEU A 308 14.01 -12.89 -4.13
C LEU A 308 12.62 -12.69 -3.50
N LYS A 309 12.33 -13.38 -2.40
CA LYS A 309 11.08 -13.23 -1.65
C LYS A 309 10.86 -11.78 -1.21
N GLY A 310 11.88 -11.13 -0.65
CA GLY A 310 11.81 -9.72 -0.25
C GLY A 310 11.56 -8.80 -1.44
N LYS A 311 12.29 -8.98 -2.54
CA LYS A 311 12.13 -8.17 -3.76
C LYS A 311 10.78 -8.35 -4.44
N ILE A 312 10.28 -9.58 -4.55
CA ILE A 312 8.96 -9.86 -5.13
C ILE A 312 7.85 -9.31 -4.21
N SER A 313 8.01 -9.45 -2.89
CA SER A 313 7.08 -8.87 -1.92
C SER A 313 7.03 -7.34 -2.00
N TRP A 314 8.17 -6.68 -2.25
CA TRP A 314 8.22 -5.24 -2.53
C TRP A 314 7.48 -4.86 -3.82
N ILE A 315 7.56 -5.67 -4.88
CA ILE A 315 6.73 -5.44 -6.08
C ILE A 315 5.25 -5.52 -5.72
N GLY A 316 4.84 -6.53 -4.95
CA GLY A 316 3.46 -6.69 -4.51
C GLY A 316 2.97 -5.54 -3.64
N SER A 317 3.83 -4.95 -2.79
CA SER A 317 3.46 -3.80 -1.97
C SER A 317 3.31 -2.51 -2.78
N VAL A 318 4.05 -2.35 -3.88
CA VAL A 318 4.02 -1.17 -4.76
C VAL A 318 2.92 -1.26 -5.82
N LYS A 319 2.86 -2.36 -6.57
CA LYS A 319 1.96 -2.56 -7.70
C LYS A 319 0.62 -3.19 -7.32
N GLY A 320 0.53 -3.80 -6.14
CA GLY A 320 -0.62 -4.59 -5.70
C GLY A 320 -0.38 -6.10 -5.85
N ARG A 321 -0.99 -6.90 -4.96
CA ARG A 321 -0.84 -8.37 -4.95
C ARG A 321 -1.62 -9.09 -6.04
N SER A 322 -2.56 -8.41 -6.68
CA SER A 322 -3.29 -8.90 -7.86
C SER A 322 -2.59 -8.56 -9.18
N ASP A 323 -1.55 -7.71 -9.17
CA ASP A 323 -0.88 -7.28 -10.39
C ASP A 323 -0.24 -8.47 -11.14
N PRO A 324 -0.45 -8.59 -12.47
CA PRO A 324 0.05 -9.73 -13.25
C PRO A 324 1.57 -9.92 -13.19
N VAL A 325 2.35 -8.84 -13.07
CA VAL A 325 3.81 -8.93 -12.95
C VAL A 325 4.21 -9.52 -11.60
N PHE A 326 3.57 -9.07 -10.52
CA PHE A 326 3.80 -9.66 -9.20
C PHE A 326 3.42 -11.14 -9.19
N ARG A 327 2.21 -11.47 -9.66
CA ARG A 327 1.71 -12.86 -9.70
C ARG A 327 2.62 -13.76 -10.51
N GLY A 328 3.00 -13.35 -11.72
CA GLY A 328 3.90 -14.15 -12.56
C GLY A 328 5.25 -14.43 -11.91
N LEU A 329 5.82 -13.45 -11.19
CA LEU A 329 7.06 -13.65 -10.44
C LEU A 329 6.88 -14.53 -9.20
N ALA A 330 5.82 -14.30 -8.43
CA ALA A 330 5.52 -15.05 -7.21
C ALA A 330 5.16 -16.51 -7.51
N SER A 331 4.42 -16.78 -8.59
CA SER A 331 4.13 -18.14 -9.05
C SER A 331 5.40 -18.88 -9.44
N ARG A 332 6.28 -18.26 -10.24
CA ARG A 332 7.60 -18.84 -10.58
C ARG A 332 8.43 -19.10 -9.33
N PHE A 333 8.49 -18.14 -8.41
CA PHE A 333 9.18 -18.30 -7.14
C PHE A 333 8.61 -19.47 -6.31
N ASN A 334 7.29 -19.61 -6.21
CA ASN A 334 6.62 -20.65 -5.44
C ASN A 334 6.80 -22.07 -6.00
N LEU A 335 7.16 -22.19 -7.29
CA LEU A 335 7.54 -23.45 -7.92
C LEU A 335 8.97 -23.86 -7.54
N LEU A 336 9.89 -22.89 -7.45
CA LEU A 336 11.30 -23.13 -7.14
C LEU A 336 11.56 -23.27 -5.63
N PHE A 337 10.76 -22.60 -4.80
CA PHE A 337 10.99 -22.49 -3.35
C PHE A 337 9.74 -22.89 -2.55
N SER A 338 9.50 -24.20 -2.44
CA SER A 338 8.30 -24.77 -1.80
C SER A 338 8.21 -24.50 -0.29
N SER A 339 9.34 -24.40 0.42
CA SER A 339 9.38 -24.12 1.86
C SER A 339 9.13 -22.64 2.20
N ASN A 340 9.36 -21.72 1.25
CA ASN A 340 9.40 -20.29 1.50
C ASN A 340 8.38 -19.48 0.70
N ARG A 341 7.23 -20.06 0.39
CA ARG A 341 6.23 -19.51 -0.54
C ARG A 341 5.76 -18.08 -0.20
N ILE A 342 5.42 -17.35 -1.26
CA ILE A 342 4.75 -16.06 -1.25
C ILE A 342 3.25 -16.30 -1.36
N LYS A 343 2.47 -15.76 -0.42
CA LYS A 343 1.00 -15.84 -0.46
C LYS A 343 0.48 -15.05 -1.67
N LEU A 344 -0.17 -15.76 -2.59
CA LEU A 344 -0.96 -15.17 -3.66
C LEU A 344 -2.39 -14.97 -3.15
N LEU A 345 -2.94 -13.76 -3.33
CA LEU A 345 -4.37 -13.51 -3.11
C LEU A 345 -5.13 -13.89 -4.37
N ALA A 346 -6.39 -14.32 -4.27
CA ALA A 346 -7.21 -14.54 -5.45
C ALA A 346 -7.43 -13.22 -6.21
N THR A 347 -7.47 -13.27 -7.54
CA THR A 347 -7.93 -12.15 -8.37
C THR A 347 -9.45 -12.08 -8.35
N GLN A 348 -10.03 -10.93 -8.71
CA GLN A 348 -11.49 -10.83 -8.84
C GLN A 348 -12.05 -11.84 -9.84
N ALA A 349 -11.34 -12.11 -10.94
CA ALA A 349 -11.74 -13.14 -11.90
C ALA A 349 -11.74 -14.54 -11.26
N GLU A 350 -10.72 -14.90 -10.49
CA GLU A 350 -10.65 -16.17 -9.75
C GLU A 350 -11.72 -16.27 -8.65
N ILE A 351 -12.05 -15.15 -8.00
CA ILE A 351 -13.14 -15.07 -7.02
C ILE A 351 -14.47 -15.31 -7.72
N ARG A 352 -14.79 -14.55 -8.78
CA ARG A 352 -16.00 -14.73 -9.59
C ARG A 352 -16.14 -16.17 -10.08
N GLU A 353 -15.06 -16.72 -10.64
CA GLU A 353 -15.06 -18.08 -11.19
C GLU A 353 -15.42 -19.11 -10.12
N ARG A 354 -14.75 -19.09 -8.97
CA ARG A 354 -14.95 -20.09 -7.91
C ARG A 354 -16.11 -19.79 -6.96
N ALA A 355 -16.73 -18.62 -7.07
CA ALA A 355 -17.91 -18.26 -6.32
C ALA A 355 -19.21 -18.67 -7.02
N VAL A 356 -19.21 -18.84 -8.35
CA VAL A 356 -20.40 -19.20 -9.14
C VAL A 356 -20.31 -20.66 -9.59
N TRP A 357 -21.38 -21.41 -9.35
CA TRP A 357 -21.45 -22.86 -9.50
C TRP A 357 -22.66 -23.23 -10.36
N VAL A 358 -22.62 -24.42 -10.96
CA VAL A 358 -23.76 -24.98 -11.69
C VAL A 358 -24.65 -25.71 -10.70
N LEU A 359 -25.96 -25.53 -10.88
CA LEU A 359 -26.99 -26.23 -10.12
C LEU A 359 -27.91 -26.96 -11.09
N GLU A 360 -28.23 -28.22 -10.81
CA GLU A 360 -29.20 -28.99 -11.58
C GLU A 360 -30.00 -29.97 -10.73
N HIS A 361 -31.19 -30.32 -11.21
CA HIS A 361 -31.99 -31.41 -10.67
C HIS A 361 -32.79 -32.07 -11.79
N TRP A 362 -33.19 -33.32 -11.57
CA TRP A 362 -33.98 -34.12 -12.53
C TRP A 362 -35.43 -34.32 -12.08
N GLU A 363 -35.81 -33.71 -10.96
CA GLU A 363 -37.19 -33.72 -10.48
C GLU A 363 -38.12 -32.93 -11.41
N GLY A 364 -39.34 -33.45 -11.61
CA GLY A 364 -40.36 -32.82 -12.46
C GLY A 364 -39.92 -32.71 -13.91
N ASN A 365 -39.81 -31.49 -14.44
CA ASN A 365 -39.30 -31.25 -15.79
C ASN A 365 -37.77 -31.18 -15.85
N GLY A 366 -37.10 -31.27 -14.69
CA GLY A 366 -35.69 -30.96 -14.53
C GLY A 366 -35.42 -29.47 -14.70
N ALA A 367 -34.41 -28.98 -13.98
CA ALA A 367 -33.95 -27.61 -14.15
C ALA A 367 -32.42 -27.55 -14.07
N GLN A 368 -31.88 -26.58 -14.79
CA GLN A 368 -30.48 -26.19 -14.68
C GLN A 368 -30.41 -24.68 -14.48
N GLY A 369 -29.58 -24.26 -13.53
CA GLY A 369 -29.37 -22.88 -13.16
C GLY A 369 -27.95 -22.64 -12.66
N SER A 370 -27.73 -21.44 -12.19
CA SER A 370 -26.51 -21.02 -11.53
C SER A 370 -26.79 -20.78 -10.04
N ALA A 371 -25.81 -21.05 -9.21
CA ALA A 371 -25.82 -20.69 -7.80
C ALA A 371 -24.52 -19.96 -7.46
N PHE A 372 -24.50 -19.16 -6.41
CA PHE A 372 -23.26 -18.50 -5.98
C PHE A 372 -23.16 -18.36 -4.47
N PHE A 373 -21.93 -18.27 -3.98
CA PHE A 373 -21.64 -18.06 -2.57
C PHE A 373 -21.62 -16.57 -2.23
N LEU A 374 -22.40 -16.19 -1.23
CA LEU A 374 -22.48 -14.83 -0.69
C LEU A 374 -22.02 -14.83 0.77
N GLU A 375 -21.08 -13.93 1.10
CA GLU A 375 -20.56 -13.73 2.46
C GLU A 375 -21.72 -13.50 3.45
N ASP A 376 -21.64 -14.12 4.62
CA ASP A 376 -22.65 -14.09 5.69
C ASP A 376 -24.06 -14.65 5.33
N VAL A 377 -24.24 -15.22 4.13
CA VAL A 377 -25.52 -15.79 3.67
C VAL A 377 -25.38 -17.26 3.27
N GLY A 378 -24.30 -17.64 2.58
CA GLY A 378 -24.08 -19.00 2.07
C GLY A 378 -24.40 -19.13 0.58
N LEU A 379 -24.87 -20.31 0.16
CA LEU A 379 -25.13 -20.62 -1.25
C LEU A 379 -26.52 -20.14 -1.68
N VAL A 380 -26.58 -19.29 -2.70
CA VAL A 380 -27.80 -18.61 -3.15
C VAL A 380 -28.12 -18.98 -4.59
N THR A 381 -29.40 -19.11 -4.91
CA THR A 381 -29.92 -19.26 -6.28
C THR A 381 -31.33 -18.65 -6.41
N ALA A 382 -31.91 -18.75 -7.60
CA ALA A 382 -33.30 -18.38 -7.85
C ALA A 382 -34.25 -19.51 -7.41
N TRP A 383 -35.37 -19.19 -6.79
CA TRP A 383 -36.30 -20.19 -6.25
C TRP A 383 -36.82 -21.14 -7.32
N HIS A 384 -37.21 -20.64 -8.49
CA HIS A 384 -37.71 -21.48 -9.57
C HIS A 384 -36.69 -22.49 -10.10
N CYS A 385 -35.38 -22.29 -9.89
CA CYS A 385 -34.35 -23.26 -10.26
C CYS A 385 -34.33 -24.50 -9.34
N VAL A 386 -34.98 -24.43 -8.18
CA VAL A 386 -34.96 -25.48 -7.15
C VAL A 386 -36.35 -25.88 -6.67
N ALA A 387 -37.40 -25.15 -7.07
CA ALA A 387 -38.75 -25.28 -6.53
C ALA A 387 -39.32 -26.71 -6.65
N GLU A 388 -39.11 -27.38 -7.79
CA GLU A 388 -39.63 -28.74 -8.03
C GLU A 388 -38.88 -29.81 -7.20
N ALA A 389 -37.62 -29.55 -6.83
CA ALA A 389 -36.76 -30.45 -6.07
C ALA A 389 -36.69 -30.13 -4.56
N ALA A 390 -37.22 -28.98 -4.12
CA ALA A 390 -37.05 -28.46 -2.76
C ALA A 390 -37.46 -29.43 -1.65
N ASN A 391 -38.54 -30.20 -1.87
CA ASN A 391 -39.08 -31.15 -0.89
C ASN A 391 -38.53 -32.59 -1.04
N LYS A 392 -37.71 -32.84 -2.06
CA LYS A 392 -37.18 -34.18 -2.39
C LYS A 392 -35.69 -34.32 -2.11
N GLY A 393 -34.98 -33.20 -2.01
CA GLY A 393 -33.59 -33.17 -1.52
C GLY A 393 -32.53 -33.63 -2.51
N GLU A 394 -32.87 -33.72 -3.80
CA GLU A 394 -31.99 -34.18 -4.88
C GLU A 394 -31.53 -33.04 -5.78
N ILE A 395 -31.00 -31.97 -5.19
CA ILE A 395 -30.40 -30.85 -5.95
C ILE A 395 -28.89 -31.06 -5.99
N ASP A 396 -28.33 -31.16 -7.19
CA ASP A 396 -26.90 -31.30 -7.44
C ASP A 396 -26.26 -29.94 -7.69
N VAL A 397 -25.13 -29.71 -7.03
CA VAL A 397 -24.29 -28.52 -7.23
C VAL A 397 -22.85 -28.95 -7.44
N TYR A 398 -22.22 -28.42 -8.49
CA TYR A 398 -20.84 -28.72 -8.82
C TYR A 398 -20.16 -27.54 -9.53
N HIS A 399 -18.84 -27.51 -9.45
CA HIS A 399 -18.04 -26.51 -10.14
C HIS A 399 -17.54 -27.05 -11.49
N PRO A 400 -17.68 -26.31 -12.60
CA PRO A 400 -17.28 -26.74 -13.95
C PRO A 400 -15.85 -27.26 -14.11
N THR A 401 -14.91 -26.75 -13.31
CA THR A 401 -13.51 -27.20 -13.37
C THR A 401 -13.27 -28.57 -12.71
N LYS A 402 -14.22 -29.07 -11.91
CA LYS A 402 -14.14 -30.35 -11.19
C LYS A 402 -15.52 -31.04 -11.17
N ARG A 403 -16.04 -31.40 -12.34
CA ARG A 403 -17.40 -31.97 -12.50
C ARG A 403 -17.64 -33.27 -11.75
N SER A 404 -16.59 -34.04 -11.47
CA SER A 404 -16.69 -35.26 -10.66
C SER A 404 -17.05 -34.99 -9.20
N ASN A 405 -16.84 -33.75 -8.72
CA ASN A 405 -17.13 -33.35 -7.36
C ASN A 405 -18.52 -32.74 -7.29
N VAL A 406 -19.53 -33.60 -7.25
CA VAL A 406 -20.94 -33.21 -7.12
C VAL A 406 -21.32 -33.22 -5.64
N PHE A 407 -21.99 -32.16 -5.20
CA PHE A 407 -22.47 -32.00 -3.84
C PHE A 407 -23.99 -31.87 -3.85
N LYS A 408 -24.65 -32.63 -2.97
CA LYS A 408 -26.09 -32.53 -2.74
C LYS A 408 -26.38 -31.36 -1.81
N VAL A 409 -27.36 -30.53 -2.15
CA VAL A 409 -27.77 -29.36 -1.38
C VAL A 409 -29.26 -29.41 -1.04
N LYS A 410 -29.67 -28.69 0.00
CA LYS A 410 -31.07 -28.60 0.46
C LYS A 410 -31.50 -27.15 0.55
N VAL A 411 -32.77 -26.86 0.26
CA VAL A 411 -33.31 -25.51 0.45
C VAL A 411 -33.58 -25.27 1.94
N VAL A 412 -32.96 -24.24 2.52
CA VAL A 412 -33.16 -23.85 3.93
C VAL A 412 -34.16 -22.72 4.07
N SER A 413 -34.09 -21.75 3.17
CA SER A 413 -34.96 -20.58 3.16
C SER A 413 -35.26 -20.20 1.72
N TYR A 414 -36.49 -19.78 1.46
CA TYR A 414 -36.88 -19.32 0.13
C TYR A 414 -38.01 -18.29 0.22
N CYS A 415 -38.15 -17.51 -0.84
CA CYS A 415 -39.29 -16.63 -1.04
C CYS A 415 -39.77 -16.77 -2.48
N ALA A 416 -40.91 -17.43 -2.68
CA ALA A 416 -41.48 -17.64 -4.01
C ALA A 416 -41.84 -16.32 -4.72
N VAL A 417 -42.19 -15.28 -3.97
CA VAL A 417 -42.56 -13.96 -4.52
C VAL A 417 -41.32 -13.19 -5.01
N ARG A 418 -40.23 -13.23 -4.22
CA ARG A 418 -38.94 -12.62 -4.59
C ARG A 418 -38.12 -13.51 -5.54
N ASP A 419 -38.55 -14.75 -5.73
CA ASP A 419 -37.86 -15.80 -6.48
C ASP A 419 -36.42 -16.04 -6.02
N LEU A 420 -36.21 -16.14 -4.70
CA LEU A 420 -34.91 -16.36 -4.09
C LEU A 420 -34.91 -17.62 -3.23
N ALA A 421 -33.79 -18.35 -3.24
CA ALA A 421 -33.56 -19.49 -2.37
C ALA A 421 -32.13 -19.48 -1.81
N ILE A 422 -32.01 -19.90 -0.55
CA ILE A 422 -30.75 -20.11 0.18
C ILE A 422 -30.62 -21.61 0.45
N LEU A 423 -29.45 -22.15 0.14
CA LEU A 423 -29.18 -23.58 0.13
C LEU A 423 -28.17 -23.96 1.22
N GLU A 424 -28.44 -25.05 1.93
CA GLU A 424 -27.48 -25.74 2.79
C GLU A 424 -26.56 -26.61 1.94
N HIS A 425 -25.26 -26.56 2.23
CA HIS A 425 -24.25 -27.35 1.53
C HIS A 425 -23.20 -27.92 2.50
N SER A 426 -22.56 -29.02 2.10
CA SER A 426 -21.39 -29.59 2.78
C SER A 426 -20.08 -29.37 1.98
N ILE A 427 -20.08 -28.40 1.06
CA ILE A 427 -18.92 -28.08 0.22
C ILE A 427 -17.77 -27.57 1.11
N PRO A 428 -16.54 -28.13 1.00
CA PRO A 428 -15.39 -27.68 1.78
C PRO A 428 -15.02 -26.21 1.52
N GLY A 429 -14.70 -25.45 2.58
CA GLY A 429 -14.38 -24.02 2.48
C GLY A 429 -13.14 -23.65 1.65
N ASN A 430 -12.32 -24.64 1.26
CA ASN A 430 -11.20 -24.44 0.34
C ASN A 430 -11.59 -24.67 -1.14
N GLU A 431 -12.81 -25.12 -1.46
CA GLU A 431 -13.30 -25.38 -2.82
C GLU A 431 -13.96 -24.14 -3.47
N PHE A 432 -14.45 -23.17 -2.70
CA PHE A 432 -15.13 -21.97 -3.21
C PHE A 432 -14.54 -20.65 -2.66
N TYR A 433 -14.98 -19.54 -3.24
CA TYR A 433 -14.83 -18.19 -2.70
C TYR A 433 -16.22 -17.56 -2.51
N GLU A 434 -16.32 -16.56 -1.64
CA GLU A 434 -17.55 -15.83 -1.39
C GLU A 434 -17.50 -14.46 -2.05
N LEU A 435 -18.64 -14.02 -2.60
CA LEU A 435 -18.84 -12.67 -3.07
C LEU A 435 -19.40 -11.82 -1.93
N GLN A 436 -19.17 -10.51 -1.98
CA GLN A 436 -19.71 -9.58 -0.98
C GLN A 436 -20.98 -8.92 -1.51
N ALA A 437 -21.95 -8.65 -0.63
CA ALA A 437 -23.12 -7.87 -0.99
C ALA A 437 -22.75 -6.41 -1.28
N SER A 438 -23.35 -5.80 -2.30
CA SER A 438 -23.18 -4.37 -2.53
C SER A 438 -23.90 -3.58 -1.45
N THR A 439 -23.24 -2.56 -0.91
CA THR A 439 -23.84 -1.59 0.02
C THR A 439 -24.49 -0.41 -0.71
N ARG A 440 -24.29 -0.33 -2.04
CA ARG A 440 -24.89 0.68 -2.90
C ARG A 440 -26.23 0.18 -3.42
N VAL A 441 -27.21 1.08 -3.45
CA VAL A 441 -28.46 0.82 -4.18
C VAL A 441 -28.17 1.03 -5.67
N ALA A 442 -28.49 0.03 -6.50
CA ALA A 442 -28.30 0.10 -7.94
C ALA A 442 -29.07 1.30 -8.53
N GLY A 443 -28.39 2.11 -9.34
CA GLY A 443 -28.96 3.25 -10.06
C GLY A 443 -29.09 2.99 -11.56
N ILE A 444 -30.01 3.70 -12.23
CA ILE A 444 -30.14 3.65 -13.69
C ILE A 444 -28.84 4.18 -14.32
N GLY A 445 -28.28 3.43 -15.28
CA GLY A 445 -27.01 3.73 -15.94
C GLY A 445 -25.77 3.15 -15.26
N ASP A 446 -25.91 2.57 -14.06
CA ASP A 446 -24.80 1.89 -13.40
C ASP A 446 -24.29 0.72 -14.26
N SER A 447 -22.96 0.60 -14.36
CA SER A 447 -22.34 -0.53 -15.04
C SER A 447 -22.44 -1.78 -14.19
N VAL A 448 -22.88 -2.88 -14.79
CA VAL A 448 -23.08 -4.17 -14.12
C VAL A 448 -22.57 -5.33 -14.96
N ALA A 449 -22.27 -6.45 -14.31
CA ALA A 449 -21.92 -7.70 -14.98
C ALA A 449 -22.79 -8.86 -14.47
N ALA A 450 -23.55 -9.49 -15.36
CA ALA A 450 -24.29 -10.71 -15.04
C ALA A 450 -23.40 -11.94 -15.26
N ILE A 451 -23.38 -12.84 -14.27
CA ILE A 451 -22.51 -14.02 -14.27
C ILE A 451 -23.35 -15.28 -14.09
N GLY A 452 -23.04 -16.32 -14.87
CA GLY A 452 -23.71 -17.62 -14.76
C GLY A 452 -23.31 -18.58 -15.88
N TYR A 453 -24.04 -19.68 -15.98
CA TYR A 453 -23.78 -20.76 -16.92
C TYR A 453 -24.98 -20.96 -17.87
N PRO A 454 -24.99 -20.28 -19.03
CA PRO A 454 -26.11 -20.37 -19.96
C PRO A 454 -26.16 -21.74 -20.64
N SER A 455 -27.26 -22.48 -20.45
CA SER A 455 -27.49 -23.81 -21.03
C SER A 455 -26.25 -24.72 -20.96
N TYR A 456 -25.69 -24.83 -19.76
CA TYR A 456 -24.40 -25.46 -19.50
C TYR A 456 -24.32 -26.89 -20.04
N GLY A 457 -23.30 -27.14 -20.85
CA GLY A 457 -22.92 -28.46 -21.33
C GLY A 457 -21.44 -28.81 -21.06
N PRO A 458 -21.04 -30.04 -21.42
CA PRO A 458 -19.65 -30.44 -21.30
C PRO A 458 -18.71 -29.58 -22.19
N GLY A 459 -17.63 -29.03 -21.63
CA GLY A 459 -16.75 -28.06 -22.27
C GLY A 459 -16.98 -26.60 -21.84
N ASP A 460 -18.18 -26.26 -21.35
CA ASP A 460 -18.52 -24.86 -21.09
C ASP A 460 -17.85 -24.29 -19.82
N GLY A 461 -17.57 -22.99 -19.88
CA GLY A 461 -17.00 -22.19 -18.80
C GLY A 461 -17.95 -21.10 -18.32
N ILE A 462 -17.49 -20.32 -17.35
CA ILE A 462 -18.28 -19.23 -16.76
C ILE A 462 -18.55 -18.14 -17.81
N ASN A 463 -19.80 -17.68 -17.89
CA ASN A 463 -20.19 -16.59 -18.78
C ASN A 463 -20.30 -15.28 -17.99
N VAL A 464 -19.62 -14.24 -18.46
CA VAL A 464 -19.67 -12.90 -17.87
C VAL A 464 -20.21 -11.94 -18.92
N ARG A 465 -21.38 -11.35 -18.68
CA ARG A 465 -22.04 -10.43 -19.60
C ARG A 465 -22.07 -9.03 -18.99
N SER A 466 -21.23 -8.15 -19.52
CA SER A 466 -21.23 -6.73 -19.15
C SER A 466 -22.43 -6.01 -19.76
N GLY A 467 -23.02 -5.11 -19.00
CA GLY A 467 -24.05 -4.20 -19.47
C GLY A 467 -24.32 -3.10 -18.44
N GLN A 468 -25.53 -2.57 -18.44
CA GLN A 468 -25.93 -1.47 -17.58
C GLN A 468 -27.33 -1.70 -17.03
N VAL A 469 -27.65 -1.03 -15.91
CA VAL A 469 -29.01 -0.97 -15.40
C VAL A 469 -29.85 -0.05 -16.30
N SER A 470 -30.89 -0.58 -16.94
CA SER A 470 -31.79 0.19 -17.81
C SER A 470 -32.96 0.81 -17.02
N ALA A 471 -33.49 0.09 -16.03
CA ALA A 471 -34.64 0.51 -15.24
C ALA A 471 -34.68 -0.21 -13.89
N LEU A 472 -35.47 0.33 -12.96
CA LEU A 472 -35.68 -0.22 -11.62
C LEU A 472 -37.18 -0.42 -11.32
N PRO A 473 -37.88 -1.28 -12.06
CA PRO A 473 -39.31 -1.48 -11.84
C PRO A 473 -39.58 -2.21 -10.52
N VAL A 474 -40.72 -1.92 -9.92
CA VAL A 474 -41.23 -2.67 -8.76
C VAL A 474 -42.37 -3.56 -9.23
N LYS A 475 -42.25 -4.87 -8.99
CA LYS A 475 -43.29 -5.85 -9.29
C LYS A 475 -43.60 -6.66 -8.04
N SER A 476 -44.86 -6.73 -7.65
CA SER A 476 -45.30 -7.43 -6.43
C SER A 476 -44.51 -7.01 -5.18
N ALA A 477 -44.26 -5.70 -5.02
CA ALA A 477 -43.44 -5.10 -3.96
C ALA A 477 -41.95 -5.51 -3.93
N VAL A 478 -41.46 -6.22 -4.96
CA VAL A 478 -40.04 -6.55 -5.13
C VAL A 478 -39.40 -5.56 -6.10
N GLN A 479 -38.32 -4.91 -5.66
CA GLN A 479 -37.51 -4.08 -6.54
C GLN A 479 -36.68 -4.97 -7.46
N LEU A 480 -36.93 -4.85 -8.76
CA LEU A 480 -36.18 -5.52 -9.80
C LEU A 480 -35.15 -4.57 -10.39
N VAL A 481 -34.03 -5.13 -10.84
CA VAL A 481 -32.97 -4.45 -11.57
C VAL A 481 -33.07 -4.94 -13.00
N GLU A 482 -33.58 -4.09 -13.90
CA GLU A 482 -33.61 -4.38 -15.33
C GLU A 482 -32.22 -4.11 -15.92
N VAL A 483 -31.70 -5.05 -16.69
CA VAL A 483 -30.35 -4.97 -17.25
C VAL A 483 -30.37 -5.01 -18.78
N THR A 484 -29.40 -4.35 -19.42
CA THR A 484 -29.35 -4.24 -20.89
C THR A 484 -28.79 -5.48 -21.57
N GLN A 485 -27.98 -6.27 -20.86
CA GLN A 485 -27.45 -7.52 -21.37
C GLN A 485 -28.51 -8.62 -21.31
N LYS A 486 -28.62 -9.39 -22.38
CA LYS A 486 -29.52 -10.55 -22.43
C LYS A 486 -29.13 -11.56 -21.36
N LEU A 487 -30.09 -12.09 -20.62
CA LEU A 487 -29.91 -13.20 -19.70
C LEU A 487 -30.50 -14.45 -20.37
N SER A 488 -29.77 -15.56 -20.33
CA SER A 488 -30.17 -16.80 -20.99
C SER A 488 -30.55 -17.85 -19.95
N GLN A 489 -31.35 -18.83 -20.37
CA GLN A 489 -31.64 -20.00 -19.54
C GLN A 489 -30.35 -20.64 -19.02
N GLY A 490 -30.33 -21.08 -17.76
CA GLY A 490 -29.14 -21.57 -17.06
C GLY A 490 -28.38 -20.49 -16.28
N MET A 491 -28.50 -19.21 -16.65
CA MET A 491 -27.92 -18.11 -15.85
C MET A 491 -28.78 -17.72 -14.64
N SER A 492 -30.05 -18.13 -14.62
CA SER A 492 -30.95 -17.91 -13.48
C SER A 492 -30.34 -18.39 -12.17
N GLY A 493 -30.45 -17.55 -11.14
CA GLY A 493 -29.82 -17.74 -9.84
C GLY A 493 -28.35 -17.30 -9.74
N GLY A 494 -27.71 -16.93 -10.85
CA GLY A 494 -26.37 -16.33 -10.85
C GLY A 494 -26.35 -14.89 -10.35
N PRO A 495 -25.18 -14.32 -9.99
CA PRO A 495 -25.11 -12.96 -9.48
C PRO A 495 -25.05 -11.90 -10.59
N VAL A 496 -25.60 -10.72 -10.29
CA VAL A 496 -25.32 -9.46 -10.99
C VAL A 496 -24.37 -8.64 -10.12
N LEU A 497 -23.18 -8.33 -10.63
CA LEU A 497 -22.14 -7.59 -9.92
C LEU A 497 -22.11 -6.12 -10.35
N ASP A 498 -21.77 -5.24 -9.41
CA ASP A 498 -21.45 -3.83 -9.67
C ASP A 498 -20.00 -3.63 -10.15
N ASP A 499 -19.58 -2.36 -10.28
CA ASP A 499 -18.24 -1.97 -10.70
C ASP A 499 -17.14 -2.27 -9.65
N GLU A 500 -17.53 -2.63 -8.43
CA GLU A 500 -16.63 -3.08 -7.35
C GLU A 500 -16.62 -4.60 -7.16
N ASP A 501 -17.25 -5.37 -8.05
CA ASP A 501 -17.42 -6.82 -7.93
C ASP A 501 -18.27 -7.29 -6.74
N LYS A 502 -19.15 -6.42 -6.26
CA LYS A 502 -20.11 -6.76 -5.22
C LYS A 502 -21.46 -7.09 -5.82
N VAL A 503 -22.19 -8.00 -5.18
CA VAL A 503 -23.48 -8.48 -5.66
C VAL A 503 -24.53 -7.37 -5.53
N ALA A 504 -25.00 -6.86 -6.65
CA ALA A 504 -26.08 -5.89 -6.75
C ALA A 504 -27.46 -6.58 -6.88
N GLY A 505 -27.50 -7.84 -7.33
CA GLY A 505 -28.71 -8.63 -7.39
C GLY A 505 -28.49 -10.09 -7.81
N VAL A 506 -29.58 -10.85 -7.84
CA VAL A 506 -29.63 -12.26 -8.27
C VAL A 506 -30.44 -12.36 -9.56
N ILE A 507 -29.90 -13.02 -10.58
CA ILE A 507 -30.57 -13.18 -11.87
C ILE A 507 -31.89 -13.94 -11.65
N HIS A 508 -33.01 -13.30 -11.96
CA HIS A 508 -34.34 -13.86 -11.81
C HIS A 508 -34.67 -14.73 -13.03
N LYS A 509 -34.90 -14.09 -14.17
CA LYS A 509 -35.26 -14.79 -15.40
C LYS A 509 -34.91 -13.94 -16.61
N GLY A 510 -34.44 -14.62 -17.65
CA GLY A 510 -34.25 -14.09 -18.99
C GLY A 510 -34.17 -15.23 -20.01
N GLY A 511 -34.68 -14.97 -21.21
CA GLY A 511 -34.80 -15.99 -22.25
C GLY A 511 -35.38 -15.45 -23.56
N PRO A 512 -35.38 -16.23 -24.65
CA PRO A 512 -35.80 -15.79 -25.97
C PRO A 512 -37.27 -15.33 -26.07
N HIS A 513 -38.09 -15.65 -25.07
CA HIS A 513 -39.52 -15.30 -25.02
C HIS A 513 -39.86 -14.19 -24.01
N GLU A 514 -38.88 -13.67 -23.28
CA GLU A 514 -39.08 -12.56 -22.35
C GLU A 514 -38.58 -11.26 -22.98
N ALA A 515 -39.41 -10.21 -22.96
CA ALA A 515 -39.09 -8.93 -23.59
C ALA A 515 -38.07 -8.10 -22.80
N ARG A 516 -37.80 -8.48 -21.54
CA ARG A 516 -36.94 -7.75 -20.59
C ARG A 516 -36.20 -8.74 -19.70
N ASP A 517 -34.98 -8.36 -19.31
CA ASP A 517 -34.08 -9.17 -18.51
C ASP A 517 -33.95 -8.58 -17.10
N PHE A 518 -34.21 -9.38 -16.06
CA PHE A 518 -34.29 -8.89 -14.69
C PHE A 518 -33.40 -9.66 -13.71
N ALA A 519 -32.90 -8.91 -12.73
CA ALA A 519 -32.38 -9.44 -11.48
C ALA A 519 -33.19 -8.92 -10.29
N VAL A 520 -33.26 -9.70 -9.22
CA VAL A 520 -33.84 -9.30 -7.94
C VAL A 520 -32.77 -8.54 -7.16
N GLY A 521 -33.06 -7.33 -6.70
CA GLY A 521 -32.08 -6.50 -6.01
C GLY A 521 -31.55 -7.13 -4.72
N ILE A 522 -30.27 -6.90 -4.42
CA ILE A 522 -29.56 -7.53 -3.28
C ILE A 522 -30.26 -7.38 -1.93
N LYS A 523 -30.95 -6.26 -1.71
CA LYS A 523 -31.70 -6.01 -0.48
C LYS A 523 -32.74 -7.09 -0.19
N ALA A 524 -33.44 -7.57 -1.22
CA ALA A 524 -34.47 -8.60 -1.07
C ALA A 524 -33.88 -9.93 -0.58
N LEU A 525 -32.64 -10.24 -0.97
CA LEU A 525 -31.89 -11.42 -0.53
C LEU A 525 -31.39 -11.26 0.91
N THR A 526 -30.81 -10.11 1.25
CA THR A 526 -30.37 -9.84 2.63
C THR A 526 -31.55 -9.81 3.60
N ASP A 527 -32.71 -9.32 3.18
CA ASP A 527 -33.94 -9.35 3.98
C ASP A 527 -34.42 -10.80 4.18
N LEU A 528 -34.36 -11.64 3.13
CA LEU A 528 -34.68 -13.07 3.23
C LEU A 528 -33.73 -13.79 4.20
N ALA A 529 -32.42 -13.54 4.11
CA ALA A 529 -31.42 -14.13 5.01
C ALA A 529 -31.63 -13.71 6.46
N ALA A 530 -32.12 -12.48 6.69
CA ALA A 530 -32.47 -11.96 8.00
C ALA A 530 -33.86 -12.39 8.51
N GLY A 531 -34.62 -13.19 7.74
CA GLY A 531 -35.97 -13.65 8.09
C GLY A 531 -37.07 -12.57 7.98
N LYS A 532 -36.91 -11.59 7.08
CA LYS A 532 -37.82 -10.44 6.87
C LYS A 532 -38.64 -10.47 5.59
#